data_AF-B2FIT4-F1
#
_entry.id   AF-B2FIT4-F1
#
_cell.length_a   1.000
_cell.length_b   1.000
_cell.length_c   1.000
_cell.angle_alpha   90.00
_cell.angle_beta   90.00
_cell.angle_gamma   90.00
#
_symmetry.space_group_name_H-M   'P 1'
#
loop_
_entity.id
_entity.type
_entity.pdbx_description
1 polymer ?
#
loop_
_entity_poly.entity_id
_entity_poly.type
_entity_poly.pdbx_seq_one_letter_code
_entity_poly.pdbx_strand_id
1 'polypeptide(L)'
;MRAAGKAWVSVVVLAAGIALLPGLLYLLGLALVGGWPKPADRAPSGVAACSSEPRTGFQPMNPWSFAAQFFDDDAMKKKVPEVEREAFWIARRHLWRQPRHDMLRWHLSSTALTIWITRNWSAAQIADTARKEDFCRAWSKRRAPGGPMKR
;
A
#
# COMPACT_ATOMS: atom_id res chain seq x y z
N MET A 1 16.73 40.16 -20.05
CA MET A 1 15.73 39.13 -20.43
C MET A 1 16.23 37.67 -20.41
N ARG A 2 17.54 37.37 -20.59
CA ARG A 2 18.06 35.98 -20.59
C ARG A 2 18.01 35.24 -19.22
N ALA A 3 18.13 35.96 -18.10
CA ALA A 3 18.12 35.36 -16.75
C ALA A 3 16.71 34.89 -16.32
N ALA A 4 15.67 35.66 -16.65
CA ALA A 4 14.28 35.30 -16.36
C ALA A 4 13.85 34.03 -17.12
N GLY A 5 14.32 33.85 -18.36
CA GLY A 5 14.08 32.62 -19.13
C GLY A 5 14.74 31.38 -18.51
N LYS A 6 15.98 31.50 -18.02
CA LYS A 6 16.68 30.39 -17.34
C LYS A 6 16.04 30.02 -16.00
N ALA A 7 15.59 31.03 -15.24
CA ALA A 7 14.87 30.79 -13.99
C ALA A 7 13.56 30.02 -14.23
N TRP A 8 12.79 30.40 -15.25
CA TRP A 8 11.57 29.69 -15.62
C TRP A 8 11.81 28.24 -16.04
N VAL A 9 12.84 27.99 -16.85
CA VAL A 9 13.24 26.62 -17.23
C VAL A 9 13.60 25.80 -15.99
N SER A 10 14.35 26.37 -15.05
CA SER A 10 14.70 25.67 -13.81
C SER A 10 13.49 25.31 -12.97
N VAL A 11 12.50 26.22 -12.87
CA VAL A 11 11.25 25.97 -12.13
C VAL A 11 10.44 24.85 -12.80
N VAL A 12 10.31 24.88 -14.13
CA VAL A 12 9.59 23.83 -14.88
C VAL A 12 10.27 22.47 -14.70
N VAL A 13 11.60 22.40 -14.80
CA VAL A 13 12.35 21.16 -14.60
C VAL A 13 12.18 20.63 -13.18
N LEU A 14 12.24 21.50 -12.17
CA LEU A 14 12.02 21.11 -10.78
C LEU A 14 10.60 20.59 -10.56
N ALA A 15 9.58 21.30 -11.05
CA ALA A 15 8.20 20.90 -10.94
C ALA A 15 7.93 19.55 -11.63
N ALA A 16 8.49 19.35 -12.83
CA ALA A 16 8.40 18.08 -13.54
C ALA A 16 9.08 16.94 -12.77
N GLY A 17 10.26 17.19 -12.17
CA GLY A 17 10.95 16.22 -11.34
C GLY A 17 10.12 15.79 -10.13
N ILE A 18 9.52 16.74 -9.42
CA ILE A 18 8.64 16.47 -8.27
C ILE A 18 7.39 15.71 -8.70
N ALA A 19 6.76 16.10 -9.81
CA ALA A 19 5.55 15.46 -10.32
C ALA A 19 5.79 14.00 -10.75
N LEU A 20 6.98 13.66 -11.23
CA LEU A 20 7.34 12.30 -11.64
C LEU A 20 7.80 11.42 -10.47
N LEU A 21 8.25 12.01 -9.38
CA LEU A 21 8.87 11.30 -8.25
C LEU A 21 8.01 10.15 -7.68
N PRO A 22 6.69 10.30 -7.44
CA PRO A 22 5.88 9.19 -6.92
C PRO A 22 5.87 7.97 -7.85
N GLY A 23 5.79 8.21 -9.16
CA GLY A 23 5.85 7.16 -10.16
C GLY A 23 7.21 6.47 -10.22
N LEU A 24 8.29 7.24 -10.16
CA LEU A 24 9.66 6.70 -10.16
C LEU A 24 9.94 5.85 -8.92
N LEU A 25 9.53 6.32 -7.73
CA LEU A 25 9.66 5.58 -6.47
C LEU A 25 8.82 4.29 -6.48
N TYR A 26 7.62 4.34 -7.06
CA TYR A 26 6.80 3.15 -7.25
C TYR A 26 7.49 2.11 -8.14
N LEU A 27 8.04 2.52 -9.29
CA LEU A 27 8.76 1.62 -10.20
C LEU A 27 10.03 1.05 -9.53
N LEU A 28 10.79 1.90 -8.83
CA LEU A 28 11.97 1.46 -8.09
C LEU A 28 11.60 0.44 -7.01
N GLY A 29 10.55 0.70 -6.24
CA GLY A 29 10.05 -0.23 -5.22
C GLY A 29 9.69 -1.59 -5.82
N LEU A 30 8.99 -1.62 -6.96
CA LEU A 30 8.65 -2.88 -7.66
C LEU A 30 9.88 -3.61 -8.20
N ALA A 31 10.84 -2.91 -8.79
CA ALA A 31 12.07 -3.51 -9.31
C ALA A 31 12.90 -4.21 -8.21
N LEU A 32 12.72 -3.77 -6.95
CA LEU A 32 13.41 -4.30 -5.79
C LEU A 32 12.68 -5.49 -5.13
N VAL A 33 11.47 -5.83 -5.55
CA VAL A 33 10.69 -6.97 -5.05
C VAL A 33 11.19 -8.27 -5.71
N GLY A 34 11.55 -9.27 -4.89
CA GLY A 34 11.86 -10.61 -5.40
C GLY A 34 10.59 -11.40 -5.72
N GLY A 35 10.27 -11.54 -7.01
CA GLY A 35 9.11 -12.32 -7.48
C GLY A 35 7.75 -11.75 -7.05
N TRP A 36 6.68 -12.29 -7.63
CA TRP A 36 5.34 -11.74 -7.45
C TRP A 36 4.50 -12.60 -6.48
N PRO A 37 3.76 -11.98 -5.54
CA PRO A 37 2.75 -12.70 -4.79
C PRO A 37 1.69 -13.22 -5.77
N LYS A 38 1.06 -14.35 -5.42
CA LYS A 38 -0.06 -14.91 -6.18
C LYS A 38 -1.34 -14.83 -5.35
N PRO A 39 -2.49 -14.46 -5.94
CA PRO A 39 -3.76 -14.50 -5.24
C PRO A 39 -4.12 -15.94 -4.89
N ALA A 40 -4.92 -16.14 -3.84
CA ALA A 40 -5.42 -17.46 -3.49
C ALA A 40 -6.38 -18.00 -4.57
N ASP A 41 -6.25 -19.29 -4.92
CA ASP A 41 -7.03 -19.97 -5.98
C ASP A 41 -8.51 -20.26 -5.62
N ARG A 42 -9.07 -19.54 -4.65
CA ARG A 42 -10.44 -19.79 -4.15
C ARG A 42 -11.46 -18.93 -4.92
N ALA A 43 -12.68 -19.45 -5.05
CA ALA A 43 -13.83 -18.67 -5.51
C ALA A 43 -13.93 -17.37 -4.68
N PRO A 44 -13.88 -16.18 -5.31
CA PRO A 44 -13.71 -14.93 -4.58
C PRO A 44 -14.91 -14.63 -3.68
N SER A 45 -14.68 -14.42 -2.38
CA SER A 45 -15.73 -13.96 -1.46
C SER A 45 -15.90 -12.43 -1.53
N GLY A 46 -17.11 -11.93 -1.79
CA GLY A 46 -17.40 -10.50 -1.96
C GLY A 46 -17.36 -9.65 -0.68
N VAL A 47 -16.76 -10.18 0.40
CA VAL A 47 -16.76 -9.61 1.76
C VAL A 47 -15.34 -9.45 2.28
N ALA A 48 -15.17 -8.71 3.38
CA ALA A 48 -13.85 -8.51 3.95
C ALA A 48 -13.20 -9.77 4.55
N ALA A 49 -11.86 -9.74 4.71
CA ALA A 49 -11.13 -10.92 5.20
C ALA A 49 -11.61 -11.33 6.59
N CYS A 50 -11.89 -10.34 7.45
CA CYS A 50 -12.17 -10.52 8.88
C CYS A 50 -13.51 -9.93 9.33
N SER A 51 -14.26 -9.28 8.44
CA SER A 51 -15.62 -8.81 8.69
C SER A 51 -16.53 -9.22 7.53
N SER A 52 -17.82 -9.39 7.82
CA SER A 52 -18.83 -9.71 6.81
C SER A 52 -19.26 -8.49 5.98
N GLU A 53 -18.50 -7.39 6.05
CA GLU A 53 -18.84 -6.14 5.34
C GLU A 53 -18.70 -6.33 3.82
N PRO A 54 -19.73 -5.95 3.04
CA PRO A 54 -19.68 -6.00 1.58
C PRO A 54 -18.57 -5.12 1.02
N ARG A 55 -17.92 -5.59 -0.05
CA ARG A 55 -16.89 -4.84 -0.77
C ARG A 55 -17.47 -4.08 -1.94
N THR A 56 -18.01 -2.89 -1.68
CA THR A 56 -18.47 -1.97 -2.74
C THR A 56 -17.64 -0.68 -2.73
N GLY A 57 -17.38 -0.14 -3.93
CA GLY A 57 -16.79 1.20 -4.09
C GLY A 57 -15.29 1.33 -3.78
N PHE A 58 -14.53 0.25 -3.66
CA PHE A 58 -13.07 0.36 -3.51
C PHE A 58 -12.42 0.91 -4.79
N GLN A 59 -11.66 1.99 -4.65
CA GLN A 59 -10.80 2.49 -5.72
C GLN A 59 -9.36 1.98 -5.53
N PRO A 60 -8.75 1.40 -6.58
CA PRO A 60 -7.35 1.00 -6.54
C PRO A 60 -6.42 2.15 -6.13
N MET A 61 -5.37 1.85 -5.37
CA MET A 61 -4.38 2.86 -5.00
C MET A 61 -3.58 3.30 -6.24
N ASN A 62 -3.15 4.56 -6.24
CA ASN A 62 -2.31 5.15 -7.28
C ASN A 62 -1.11 5.85 -6.62
N PRO A 63 0.14 5.76 -7.15
CA PRO A 63 1.30 6.39 -6.51
C PRO A 63 1.14 7.88 -6.28
N TRP A 64 0.50 8.60 -7.20
CA TRP A 64 0.22 10.03 -7.05
C TRP A 64 -0.85 10.32 -6.00
N SER A 65 -1.96 9.55 -5.98
CA SER A 65 -3.00 9.77 -4.96
C SER A 65 -2.50 9.40 -3.56
N PHE A 66 -1.68 8.36 -3.45
CA PHE A 66 -0.99 8.01 -2.21
C PHE A 66 -0.04 9.12 -1.75
N ALA A 67 0.78 9.66 -2.66
CA ALA A 67 1.69 10.76 -2.34
C ALA A 67 0.95 12.05 -1.97
N ALA A 68 -0.18 12.34 -2.63
CA ALA A 68 -0.99 13.52 -2.35
C ALA A 68 -1.60 13.52 -0.93
N GLN A 69 -1.86 12.34 -0.35
CA GLN A 69 -2.38 12.24 1.03
C GLN A 69 -1.44 12.87 2.06
N PHE A 70 -0.12 12.88 1.82
CA PHE A 70 0.84 13.51 2.74
C PHE A 70 0.78 15.04 2.75
N PHE A 71 0.04 15.65 1.81
CA PHE A 71 -0.18 17.09 1.73
C PHE A 71 -1.64 17.47 2.08
N ASP A 72 -2.46 16.49 2.48
CA ASP A 72 -3.86 16.67 2.86
C ASP A 72 -4.08 16.13 4.29
N ASP A 73 -4.16 17.05 5.25
CA ASP A 73 -4.34 16.73 6.68
C ASP A 73 -5.62 15.96 6.96
N ASP A 74 -6.69 16.19 6.18
CA ASP A 74 -7.96 15.48 6.35
C ASP A 74 -7.87 14.08 5.76
N ALA A 75 -7.15 13.89 4.65
CA ALA A 75 -6.86 12.55 4.12
C ALA A 75 -6.02 11.72 5.10
N MET A 76 -5.02 12.31 5.75
CA MET A 76 -4.19 11.62 6.76
C MET A 76 -4.98 11.14 7.98
N LYS A 77 -6.07 11.85 8.33
CA LYS A 77 -6.94 11.49 9.47
C LYS A 77 -8.00 10.44 9.12
N LYS A 78 -8.28 10.21 7.83
CA LYS A 78 -9.29 9.23 7.40
C LYS A 78 -8.84 7.81 7.77
N LYS A 79 -9.82 6.99 8.17
CA LYS A 79 -9.58 5.57 8.44
C LYS A 79 -9.13 4.89 7.14
N VAL A 80 -7.93 4.31 7.15
CA VAL A 80 -7.42 3.48 6.04
C VAL A 80 -8.42 2.35 5.74
N PRO A 81 -8.89 2.22 4.48
CA PRO A 81 -9.80 1.16 4.06
C PRO A 81 -9.26 -0.24 4.38
N GLU A 82 -10.16 -1.18 4.72
CA GLU A 82 -9.75 -2.55 5.08
C GLU A 82 -9.03 -3.25 3.91
N VAL A 83 -9.42 -2.97 2.65
CA VAL A 83 -8.77 -3.52 1.45
C VAL A 83 -7.30 -3.09 1.36
N GLU A 84 -6.99 -1.82 1.62
CA GLU A 84 -5.61 -1.32 1.62
C GLU A 84 -4.78 -1.97 2.72
N ARG A 85 -5.39 -2.14 3.91
CA ARG A 85 -4.73 -2.76 5.06
C ARG A 85 -4.40 -4.23 4.82
N GLU A 86 -5.30 -4.95 4.18
CA GLU A 86 -5.12 -6.34 3.78
C GLU A 86 -4.07 -6.49 2.68
N ALA A 87 -4.13 -5.65 1.64
CA ALA A 87 -3.12 -5.61 0.59
C ALA A 87 -1.73 -5.31 1.17
N PHE A 88 -1.65 -4.37 2.12
CA PHE A 88 -0.42 -4.05 2.84
C PHE A 88 0.08 -5.24 3.64
N TRP A 89 -0.82 -5.98 4.32
CA TRP A 89 -0.46 -7.19 5.04
C TRP A 89 0.12 -8.27 4.12
N ILE A 90 -0.51 -8.51 2.97
CA ILE A 90 -0.04 -9.47 1.97
C ILE A 90 1.34 -9.08 1.44
N ALA A 91 1.51 -7.82 1.03
CA ALA A 91 2.78 -7.28 0.55
C ALA A 91 3.88 -7.44 1.61
N ARG A 92 3.57 -7.06 2.85
CA ARG A 92 4.46 -7.21 3.99
C ARG A 92 4.86 -8.67 4.16
N ARG A 93 3.89 -9.59 4.22
CA ARG A 93 4.16 -11.01 4.45
C ARG A 93 4.99 -11.64 3.35
N HIS A 94 4.77 -11.25 2.09
CA HIS A 94 5.58 -11.65 0.94
C HIS A 94 7.05 -11.21 1.10
N LEU A 95 7.28 -9.95 1.43
CA LEU A 95 8.64 -9.41 1.60
C LEU A 95 9.37 -9.98 2.82
N TRP A 96 8.65 -10.32 3.90
CA TRP A 96 9.25 -10.94 5.08
C TRP A 96 9.77 -12.37 4.82
N ARG A 97 9.30 -13.05 3.77
CA ARG A 97 9.81 -14.36 3.35
C ARG A 97 11.09 -14.26 2.52
N GLN A 98 11.48 -13.07 2.11
CA GLN A 98 12.66 -12.83 1.28
C GLN A 98 13.85 -12.43 2.16
N PRO A 99 15.10 -12.64 1.68
CA PRO A 99 16.28 -12.12 2.35
C PRO A 99 16.12 -10.62 2.61
N ARG A 100 16.23 -10.23 3.88
CA ARG A 100 16.06 -8.84 4.28
C ARG A 100 17.26 -8.04 3.84
N HIS A 101 17.00 -7.05 3.00
CA HIS A 101 17.91 -5.94 2.75
C HIS A 101 17.27 -4.66 3.28
N ASP A 102 18.12 -3.68 3.60
CA ASP A 102 17.85 -2.30 4.06
C ASP A 102 16.38 -1.93 4.37
N MET A 103 16.14 -1.39 5.57
CA MET A 103 14.83 -0.93 6.02
C MET A 103 14.15 0.04 5.05
N LEU A 104 14.90 0.95 4.41
CA LEU A 104 14.36 1.89 3.43
C LEU A 104 13.83 1.18 2.18
N ARG A 105 14.62 0.24 1.64
CA ARG A 105 14.19 -0.62 0.54
C ARG A 105 12.97 -1.43 0.93
N TRP A 106 12.93 -1.95 2.15
CA TRP A 106 11.80 -2.73 2.64
C TRP A 106 10.50 -1.91 2.67
N HIS A 107 10.53 -0.68 3.20
CA HIS A 107 9.37 0.22 3.19
C HIS A 107 8.94 0.58 1.77
N LEU A 108 9.89 0.96 0.91
CA LEU A 108 9.61 1.34 -0.47
C LEU A 108 8.95 0.18 -1.25
N SER A 109 9.52 -1.01 -1.13
CA SER A 109 9.01 -2.23 -1.78
C SER A 109 7.65 -2.62 -1.21
N SER A 110 7.44 -2.48 0.10
CA SER A 110 6.17 -2.80 0.75
C SER A 110 5.04 -1.91 0.24
N THR A 111 5.28 -0.60 0.15
CA THR A 111 4.29 0.36 -0.37
C THR A 111 4.04 0.14 -1.85
N ALA A 112 5.09 -0.02 -2.65
CA ALA A 112 4.96 -0.26 -4.09
C ALA A 112 4.19 -1.55 -4.40
N LEU A 113 4.49 -2.64 -3.68
CA LEU A 113 3.80 -3.90 -3.84
C LEU A 113 2.34 -3.83 -3.35
N THR A 114 2.06 -3.05 -2.31
CA THR A 114 0.67 -2.79 -1.86
C THR A 114 -0.14 -2.11 -2.96
N ILE A 115 0.40 -1.03 -3.55
CA ILE A 115 -0.23 -0.33 -4.66
C ILE A 115 -0.46 -1.30 -5.83
N TRP A 116 0.56 -2.08 -6.21
CA TRP A 116 0.43 -3.05 -7.29
C TRP A 116 -0.66 -4.09 -7.01
N ILE A 117 -0.72 -4.66 -5.80
CA ILE A 117 -1.77 -5.62 -5.41
C ILE A 117 -3.16 -4.98 -5.59
N THR A 118 -3.37 -3.78 -5.06
CA THR A 118 -4.70 -3.12 -5.16
C THR A 118 -5.13 -2.78 -6.58
N ARG A 119 -4.17 -2.65 -7.52
CA ARG A 119 -4.45 -2.38 -8.94
C ARG A 119 -4.66 -3.62 -9.78
N ASN A 120 -4.02 -4.74 -9.41
CA ASN A 120 -4.01 -5.94 -10.24
C ASN A 120 -4.90 -7.05 -9.70
N TRP A 121 -5.29 -6.99 -8.41
CA TRP A 121 -6.13 -8.01 -7.78
C TRP A 121 -7.51 -7.44 -7.50
N SER A 122 -8.53 -8.29 -7.61
CA SER A 122 -9.87 -7.93 -7.15
C SER A 122 -9.90 -7.81 -5.63
N ALA A 123 -10.82 -6.99 -5.12
CA ALA A 123 -10.98 -6.85 -3.68
C ALA A 123 -11.25 -8.21 -3.00
N ALA A 124 -11.96 -9.12 -3.66
CA ALA A 124 -12.20 -10.46 -3.14
C ALA A 124 -10.93 -11.33 -3.08
N GLN A 125 -10.07 -11.28 -4.12
CA GLN A 125 -8.76 -11.96 -4.11
C GLN A 125 -7.87 -11.45 -2.97
N ILE A 126 -7.90 -10.15 -2.70
CA ILE A 126 -7.17 -9.54 -1.58
C ILE A 126 -7.70 -10.07 -0.24
N ALA A 127 -9.01 -10.11 -0.04
CA ALA A 127 -9.61 -10.64 1.20
C ALA A 127 -9.23 -12.09 1.46
N ASP A 128 -9.40 -12.94 0.45
CA ASP A 128 -9.18 -14.37 0.59
C ASP A 128 -7.68 -14.68 0.80
N THR A 129 -6.80 -13.95 0.12
CA THR A 129 -5.35 -14.09 0.32
C THR A 129 -4.93 -13.57 1.70
N ALA A 130 -5.46 -12.44 2.15
CA ALA A 130 -5.18 -11.92 3.49
C ALA A 130 -5.64 -12.90 4.58
N ARG A 131 -6.82 -13.51 4.40
CA ARG A 131 -7.34 -14.55 5.31
C ARG A 131 -6.42 -15.77 5.36
N LYS A 132 -5.94 -16.24 4.21
CA LYS A 132 -4.94 -17.33 4.10
C LYS A 132 -3.63 -16.98 4.80
N GLU A 133 -3.23 -15.71 4.77
CA GLU A 133 -2.00 -15.18 5.37
C GLU A 133 -2.14 -14.77 6.85
N ASP A 134 -3.09 -15.37 7.59
CA ASP A 134 -3.34 -15.14 9.02
C ASP A 134 -3.66 -13.68 9.40
N PHE A 135 -4.12 -12.85 8.46
CA PHE A 135 -4.42 -11.43 8.72
C PHE A 135 -5.37 -11.25 9.90
N CYS A 136 -6.45 -12.03 9.98
CA CYS A 136 -7.46 -11.89 11.02
C CYS A 136 -6.95 -12.21 12.43
N ARG A 137 -5.99 -13.13 12.55
CA ARG A 137 -5.34 -13.44 13.84
C ARG A 137 -4.43 -12.30 14.29
N ALA A 138 -3.68 -11.71 13.35
CA ALA A 138 -2.85 -10.55 13.64
C ALA A 138 -3.67 -9.28 13.93
N TRP A 139 -4.85 -9.18 13.32
CA TRP A 139 -5.78 -8.09 13.45
C TRP A 139 -6.59 -8.15 14.75
N SER A 140 -7.09 -9.33 15.13
CA SER A 140 -7.83 -9.53 16.38
C SER A 140 -6.96 -9.25 17.61
N LYS A 141 -5.67 -9.65 17.59
CA LYS A 141 -4.71 -9.32 18.66
C LYS A 141 -4.52 -7.81 18.88
N ARG A 142 -4.73 -6.96 17.86
CA ARG A 142 -4.65 -5.50 18.00
C ARG A 142 -5.95 -4.86 18.47
N ARG A 143 -7.10 -5.52 18.31
CA ARG A 143 -8.41 -5.05 18.78
C ARG A 143 -8.79 -5.53 20.17
N ALA A 144 -8.05 -6.48 20.76
CA ALA A 144 -8.28 -6.86 22.14
C ALA A 144 -8.09 -5.60 23.02
N PRO A 145 -9.13 -5.10 23.70
CA PRO A 145 -8.93 -4.07 24.71
C PRO A 145 -8.00 -4.69 25.74
N GLY A 146 -6.98 -3.94 26.17
CA GLY A 146 -5.95 -4.44 27.07
C GLY A 146 -6.56 -5.33 28.16
N GLY A 147 -6.26 -6.63 28.09
CA GLY A 147 -6.55 -7.53 29.21
C GLY A 147 -5.90 -6.95 30.45
N PRO A 148 -6.52 -7.10 31.63
CA PRO A 148 -6.12 -6.37 32.83
C PRO A 148 -4.63 -6.57 33.08
N MET A 149 -3.88 -5.46 33.20
CA MET A 149 -2.57 -5.46 33.83
C MET A 149 -2.79 -6.00 35.24
N LYS A 150 -2.43 -7.27 35.46
CA LYS A 150 -2.24 -7.79 36.81
C LYS A 150 -1.11 -6.96 37.44
N ARG A 151 -1.48 -6.15 38.43
CA ARG A 151 -0.54 -5.68 39.46
C ARG A 151 -0.07 -6.88 40.28
#